data_AF-A0A1B8BW93-F1
#
_entry.id   AF-A0A1B8BW93-F1
#
_cell.length_a   1.000
_cell.length_b   1.000
_cell.length_c   1.000
_cell.angle_alpha   90.00
_cell.angle_beta   90.00
_cell.angle_gamma   90.00
#
_symmetry.space_group_name_H-M   'P 1'
#
loop_
_entity.id
_entity.type
_entity.pdbx_description
1 polymer ?
#
loop_
_entity_poly.entity_id
_entity_poly.type
_entity_poly.pdbx_seq_one_letter_code
_entity_poly.pdbx_strand_id
1 'polypeptide(L)'
;MLNEVTGAERVLAAGQLQELDLQAIRQQVKNSKKKRGGRGRLQYGGELVASEAHELQAQKAELQAQKLAATEARKLCQAANRARKQLCRAGIEAWKQERLRKKSLATLCGLGLPIPPELEDPITDPEVETESEYESASEGGRGSGSERGNEEVIIL
;
A
#
# COMPACT_ATOMS: atom_id res chain seq x y z
N MET A 1 29.10 26.65 86.24
CA MET A 1 27.86 26.37 85.47
C MET A 1 28.03 26.99 84.09
N LEU A 2 28.33 26.21 83.03
CA LEU A 2 28.20 26.55 81.59
C LEU A 2 29.10 25.63 80.71
N ASN A 3 28.88 24.31 80.66
CA ASN A 3 29.59 23.45 79.70
C ASN A 3 28.78 22.27 79.13
N GLU A 4 27.65 21.87 79.74
CA GLU A 4 26.89 20.69 79.28
C GLU A 4 25.89 21.01 78.16
N VAL A 5 25.22 22.17 78.23
CA VAL A 5 24.23 22.60 77.22
C VAL A 5 24.87 22.73 75.83
N THR A 6 26.09 23.28 75.78
CA THR A 6 26.85 23.45 74.53
C THR A 6 27.35 22.13 73.95
N GLY A 7 27.59 21.11 74.80
CA GLY A 7 27.96 19.77 74.34
C GLY A 7 26.79 19.04 73.69
N ALA A 8 25.60 19.13 74.29
CA ALA A 8 24.38 18.51 73.76
C ALA A 8 23.97 19.11 72.40
N GLU A 9 24.07 20.44 72.25
CA GLU A 9 23.80 21.13 70.98
C GLU A 9 24.75 20.69 69.86
N ARG A 10 26.04 20.48 70.17
CA ARG A 10 27.04 20.00 69.20
C ARG A 10 26.77 18.56 68.75
N VAL A 11 26.36 17.69 69.68
CA VAL A 11 25.99 16.30 69.35
C VAL A 11 24.73 16.26 68.48
N LEU A 12 23.74 17.09 68.79
CA LEU A 12 22.53 17.23 67.97
C LEU A 12 22.84 17.77 66.58
N ALA A 13 23.65 18.83 66.47
CA ALA A 13 24.05 19.40 65.19
C ALA A 13 24.85 18.40 64.33
N ALA A 14 25.74 17.62 64.94
CA ALA A 14 26.47 16.56 64.26
C ALA A 14 25.53 15.43 63.77
N GLY A 15 24.53 15.05 64.57
CA GLY A 15 23.51 14.10 64.16
C GLY A 15 22.68 14.58 62.97
N GLN A 16 22.26 15.84 63.00
CA GLN A 16 21.52 16.46 61.88
C GLN A 16 22.36 16.52 60.60
N LEU A 17 23.65 16.86 60.70
CA LEU A 17 24.56 16.87 59.55
C LEU A 17 24.71 15.46 58.96
N GLN A 18 24.86 14.44 59.81
CA GLN A 18 24.99 13.06 59.37
C GLN A 18 23.72 12.55 58.67
N GLU A 19 22.53 12.97 59.12
CA GLU A 19 21.27 12.66 58.44
C GLU A 19 21.17 13.31 57.05
N LEU A 20 21.61 14.56 56.92
CA LEU A 20 21.63 15.27 55.63
C LEU A 20 22.59 14.59 54.64
N ASP A 21 23.77 14.18 55.08
CA ASP A 21 24.73 13.45 54.24
C ASP A 21 24.17 12.10 53.78
N LEU A 22 23.51 11.37 54.68
CA LEU A 22 22.85 10.11 54.33
C LEU A 22 21.72 10.32 53.32
N GLN A 23 20.96 11.42 53.43
CA GLN A 23 19.94 11.76 52.45
C GLN A 23 20.55 12.13 51.09
N ALA A 24 21.62 12.91 51.07
CA ALA A 24 22.34 13.29 49.86
C ALA A 24 22.88 12.07 49.11
N ILE A 25 23.53 11.14 49.82
CA ILE A 25 24.05 9.88 49.25
C ILE A 25 22.90 9.03 48.69
N ARG A 26 21.80 8.88 49.43
CA ARG A 26 20.62 8.13 48.96
C ARG A 26 20.03 8.75 47.69
N GLN A 27 19.97 10.08 47.62
CA GLN A 27 19.46 10.79 46.45
C GLN A 27 20.40 10.64 45.24
N GLN A 28 21.71 10.72 45.45
CA GLN A 28 22.71 10.48 44.42
C GLN A 28 22.61 9.07 43.85
N VAL A 29 22.47 8.04 44.70
CA VAL A 29 22.30 6.64 44.28
C VAL A 29 21.00 6.44 43.50
N LYS A 30 19.89 7.08 43.93
CA LYS A 30 18.61 7.06 43.19
C LYS A 30 18.79 7.71 41.81
N ASN A 31 19.48 8.83 41.72
CA ASN A 31 19.72 9.55 40.47
C ASN A 31 20.68 8.79 39.54
N SER A 32 21.70 8.10 40.07
CA SER A 32 22.62 7.29 39.27
C SER A 32 21.97 6.03 38.70
N LYS A 33 20.97 5.45 39.39
CA LYS A 33 20.17 4.34 38.85
C LYS A 33 19.31 4.79 37.66
N LYS A 34 18.75 6.00 37.71
CA LYS A 34 17.98 6.61 36.59
C LYS A 34 18.85 6.95 35.38
N LYS A 35 20.14 7.28 35.59
CA LYS A 35 21.10 7.60 34.51
C LYS A 35 21.78 6.37 33.87
N ARG A 36 21.36 5.13 34.17
CA ARG A 36 21.77 3.94 33.39
C ARG A 36 20.94 3.79 32.11
N GLY A 37 20.63 4.91 31.46
CA GLY A 37 19.98 4.93 30.15
C GLY A 37 21.04 4.81 29.07
N GLY A 38 21.13 3.63 28.47
CA GLY A 38 21.76 3.43 27.17
C GLY A 38 23.26 3.74 27.11
N ARG A 39 24.10 2.75 27.46
CA ARG A 39 25.27 2.54 26.60
C ARG A 39 24.70 2.09 25.27
N GLY A 40 24.36 3.06 24.41
CA GLY A 40 23.96 2.80 23.04
C GLY A 40 25.05 1.90 22.46
N ARG A 41 24.66 0.69 22.03
CA ARG A 41 25.49 -0.05 21.10
C ARG A 41 25.63 0.86 19.88
N LEU A 42 26.80 1.48 19.73
CA LEU A 42 27.05 2.43 18.65
C LEU A 42 27.23 1.73 17.30
N GLN A 43 27.38 0.41 17.25
CA GLN A 43 27.56 -0.32 16.00
C GLN A 43 26.77 -1.62 16.02
N TYR A 44 25.67 -1.63 15.28
CA TYR A 44 25.23 -2.83 14.58
C TYR A 44 25.71 -2.64 13.13
N GLY A 45 26.65 -3.47 12.67
CA GLY A 45 27.23 -3.41 11.32
C GLY A 45 28.70 -2.97 11.34
N GLY A 46 29.56 -3.78 10.72
CA GLY A 46 30.99 -3.50 10.55
C GLY A 46 31.26 -2.30 9.64
N GLU A 47 32.54 -2.04 9.36
CA GLU A 47 32.96 -0.96 8.46
C GLU A 47 32.41 -1.22 7.05
N LEU A 48 31.32 -0.53 6.71
CA LEU A 48 30.79 -0.52 5.35
C LEU A 48 31.81 0.20 4.48
N VAL A 49 32.43 -0.52 3.55
CA VAL A 49 33.38 0.07 2.61
C VAL A 49 32.61 1.11 1.77
N ALA A 50 33.21 2.28 1.51
CA ALA A 50 32.53 3.37 0.79
C ALA A 50 31.91 2.89 -0.54
N SER A 51 32.56 1.95 -1.22
CA SER A 51 32.03 1.28 -2.42
C SER A 51 30.70 0.57 -2.16
N GLU A 52 30.61 -0.25 -1.11
CA GLU A 52 29.37 -0.95 -0.73
C GLU A 52 28.26 0.03 -0.33
N ALA A 53 28.62 1.16 0.29
CA ALA A 53 27.66 2.23 0.61
C ALA A 53 27.02 2.81 -0.66
N HIS A 54 27.84 3.08 -1.68
CA HIS A 54 27.36 3.60 -2.97
C HIS A 54 26.53 2.56 -3.73
N GLU A 55 26.92 1.29 -3.70
CA GLU A 55 26.13 0.19 -4.30
C GLU A 55 24.76 0.06 -3.65
N LEU A 56 24.67 0.10 -2.32
CA LEU A 56 23.40 0.06 -1.61
C LEU A 56 22.53 1.28 -1.88
N GLN A 57 23.13 2.46 -2.09
CA GLN A 57 22.39 3.65 -2.51
C GLN A 57 21.85 3.50 -3.93
N ALA A 58 22.66 2.99 -4.87
CA ALA A 58 22.24 2.74 -6.24
C ALA A 58 21.08 1.73 -6.29
N GLN A 59 21.19 0.60 -5.59
CA GLN A 59 20.13 -0.40 -5.52
C GLN A 59 18.82 0.16 -4.94
N LYS A 60 18.91 1.01 -3.90
CA LYS A 60 17.73 1.68 -3.34
C LYS A 60 17.10 2.65 -4.35
N ALA A 61 17.91 3.41 -5.07
CA ALA A 61 17.42 4.34 -6.09
C ALA A 61 16.76 3.60 -7.25
N GLU A 62 17.37 2.51 -7.74
CA GLU A 62 16.80 1.64 -8.77
C GLU A 62 15.46 1.04 -8.33
N LEU A 63 15.41 0.50 -7.11
CA LEU A 63 14.18 -0.10 -6.57
C LEU A 63 13.08 0.95 -6.36
N GLN A 64 13.43 2.18 -5.99
CA GLN A 64 12.48 3.30 -5.93
C GLN A 64 11.97 3.67 -7.34
N ALA A 65 12.85 3.76 -8.33
CA ALA A 65 12.48 4.04 -9.71
C ALA A 65 11.52 2.95 -10.25
N GLN A 66 11.80 1.67 -10.01
CA GLN A 66 10.92 0.57 -10.39
C GLN A 66 9.56 0.65 -9.70
N LYS A 67 9.51 1.00 -8.41
CA LYS A 67 8.23 1.19 -7.70
C LYS A 67 7.41 2.32 -8.31
N LEU A 68 8.03 3.44 -8.63
CA LEU A 68 7.34 4.57 -9.28
C LEU A 68 6.79 4.14 -10.64
N ALA A 69 7.62 3.54 -11.49
CA ALA A 69 7.20 3.03 -12.80
C ALA A 69 6.06 1.99 -12.67
N ALA A 70 6.14 1.06 -11.72
CA ALA A 70 5.09 0.08 -11.48
C ALA A 70 3.78 0.73 -11.01
N THR A 71 3.84 1.78 -10.19
CA THR A 71 2.62 2.51 -9.78
C THR A 71 1.99 3.28 -10.92
N GLU A 72 2.78 3.88 -11.80
CA GLU A 72 2.30 4.56 -13.01
C GLU A 72 1.67 3.57 -13.98
N ALA A 73 2.37 2.47 -14.30
CA ALA A 73 1.84 1.40 -15.14
C ALA A 73 0.54 0.83 -14.56
N ARG A 74 0.47 0.61 -13.24
CA ARG A 74 -0.76 0.14 -12.58
C ARG A 74 -1.91 1.12 -12.75
N LYS A 75 -1.67 2.43 -12.62
CA LYS A 75 -2.71 3.46 -12.83
C LYS A 75 -3.21 3.45 -14.26
N LEU A 76 -2.31 3.36 -15.24
CA LEU A 76 -2.67 3.27 -16.66
C LEU A 76 -3.51 2.02 -16.95
N CYS A 77 -3.07 0.85 -16.49
CA CYS A 77 -3.83 -0.40 -16.63
C CYS A 77 -5.21 -0.32 -15.96
N GLN A 78 -5.31 0.35 -14.80
CA GLN A 78 -6.61 0.55 -14.14
C GLN A 78 -7.52 1.47 -14.94
N ALA A 79 -6.99 2.57 -15.50
CA ALA A 79 -7.76 3.48 -16.34
C ALA A 79 -8.27 2.78 -17.60
N ALA A 80 -7.39 2.06 -18.31
CA ALA A 80 -7.76 1.29 -19.50
C ALA A 80 -8.83 0.22 -19.20
N ASN A 81 -8.66 -0.54 -18.11
CA ASN A 81 -9.64 -1.55 -17.71
C ASN A 81 -10.98 -0.95 -17.28
N ARG A 82 -10.99 0.26 -16.69
CA ARG A 82 -12.24 0.96 -16.37
C ARG A 82 -12.96 1.40 -17.63
N ALA A 83 -12.26 1.99 -18.59
CA ALA A 83 -12.82 2.38 -19.89
C ALA A 83 -13.41 1.16 -20.62
N ARG A 84 -12.65 0.05 -20.72
CA ARG A 84 -13.14 -1.19 -21.33
C ARG A 84 -14.40 -1.73 -20.65
N LYS A 85 -14.48 -1.68 -19.32
CA LYS A 85 -15.69 -2.11 -18.59
C LYS A 85 -16.88 -1.18 -18.83
N GLN A 86 -16.65 0.11 -19.05
CA GLN A 86 -17.71 1.05 -19.38
C GLN A 86 -18.27 0.78 -20.78
N LEU A 87 -17.39 0.57 -21.77
CA LEU A 87 -17.79 0.18 -23.12
C LEU A 87 -18.59 -1.12 -23.12
N CYS A 88 -18.11 -2.15 -22.42
CA CYS A 88 -18.83 -3.43 -22.32
C CYS A 88 -20.22 -3.31 -21.69
N ARG A 89 -20.36 -2.47 -20.67
CA ARG A 89 -21.69 -2.20 -20.08
C ARG A 89 -22.60 -1.50 -21.08
N ALA A 90 -22.10 -0.49 -21.77
CA ALA A 90 -22.85 0.25 -22.78
C ALA A 90 -23.25 -0.68 -23.96
N GLY A 91 -22.37 -1.57 -24.40
CA GLY A 91 -22.66 -2.56 -25.43
C GLY A 91 -23.74 -3.56 -25.01
N ILE A 92 -23.68 -4.07 -23.78
CA ILE A 92 -24.74 -4.93 -23.23
C ILE A 92 -26.09 -4.19 -23.17
N GLU A 93 -26.09 -2.91 -22.80
CA GLU A 93 -27.30 -2.08 -22.78
C GLU A 93 -27.85 -1.85 -24.19
N ALA A 94 -27.00 -1.49 -25.15
CA ALA A 94 -27.35 -1.35 -26.56
C ALA A 94 -27.94 -2.65 -27.12
N TRP A 95 -27.31 -3.80 -26.85
CA TRP A 95 -27.82 -5.11 -27.27
C TRP A 95 -29.21 -5.42 -26.69
N LYS A 96 -29.45 -5.10 -25.41
CA LYS A 96 -30.77 -5.28 -24.79
C LYS A 96 -31.81 -4.39 -25.45
N GLN A 97 -31.47 -3.12 -25.72
CA GLN A 97 -32.37 -2.20 -26.40
C GLN A 97 -32.66 -2.65 -27.82
N GLU A 98 -31.65 -3.08 -28.58
CA GLU A 98 -31.84 -3.59 -29.94
C GLU A 98 -32.72 -4.84 -29.95
N ARG A 99 -32.56 -5.71 -28.95
CA ARG A 99 -33.43 -6.88 -28.77
C ARG A 99 -34.88 -6.47 -28.50
N LEU A 100 -35.11 -5.40 -27.74
CA LEU A 100 -36.45 -4.85 -27.52
C LEU A 100 -37.00 -4.23 -28.81
N ARG A 101 -36.21 -3.43 -29.53
CA ARG A 101 -36.55 -2.85 -30.84
C ARG A 101 -37.03 -3.93 -31.80
N LYS A 102 -36.23 -4.98 -31.99
CA LYS A 102 -36.56 -6.12 -32.88
C LYS A 102 -37.84 -6.85 -32.47
N LYS A 103 -38.09 -7.01 -31.17
CA LYS A 103 -39.35 -7.60 -30.68
C LYS A 103 -40.55 -6.73 -31.04
N SER A 104 -40.48 -5.43 -30.81
CA SER A 104 -41.54 -4.48 -31.17
C SER A 104 -41.78 -4.44 -32.68
N LEU A 105 -40.71 -4.42 -33.49
CA LEU A 105 -40.81 -4.50 -34.94
C LEU A 105 -41.49 -5.78 -35.40
N ALA A 106 -41.12 -6.94 -34.84
CA ALA A 106 -41.77 -8.20 -35.17
C ALA A 106 -43.28 -8.17 -34.86
N THR A 107 -43.69 -7.56 -33.75
CA THR A 107 -45.12 -7.40 -33.43
C THR A 107 -45.85 -6.46 -34.39
N LEU A 108 -45.25 -5.32 -34.76
CA LEU A 108 -45.85 -4.37 -35.71
C LEU A 108 -45.98 -4.96 -37.10
N CYS A 109 -44.91 -5.61 -37.60
CA CYS A 109 -44.93 -6.31 -38.87
C CYS A 109 -45.98 -7.44 -38.88
N GLY A 110 -46.10 -8.20 -37.78
CA GLY A 110 -47.11 -9.24 -37.63
C GLY A 110 -48.55 -8.70 -37.64
N LEU A 111 -48.76 -7.48 -37.16
CA LEU A 111 -50.05 -6.79 -37.19
C LEU A 111 -50.29 -5.95 -38.46
N GLY A 112 -49.32 -5.91 -39.38
CA GLY A 112 -49.38 -5.06 -40.58
C GLY A 112 -49.42 -3.56 -40.29
N LEU A 113 -48.92 -3.14 -39.13
CA LEU A 113 -48.91 -1.74 -38.71
C LEU A 113 -47.66 -1.02 -39.24
N PRO A 114 -47.77 0.29 -39.56
CA PRO A 114 -46.61 1.07 -39.97
C PRO A 114 -45.57 1.15 -38.85
N ILE A 115 -44.30 1.08 -39.22
CA ILE A 115 -43.18 1.18 -38.27
C ILE A 115 -43.01 2.66 -37.89
N PRO A 116 -42.97 2.99 -36.59
CA PRO A 116 -42.68 4.35 -36.15
C PRO A 116 -41.20 4.70 -36.42
N PRO A 117 -40.90 5.99 -36.69
CA PRO A 117 -39.54 6.42 -37.05
C PRO A 117 -38.51 6.13 -35.95
N GLU A 118 -38.90 6.12 -34.68
CA GLU A 118 -38.02 5.80 -33.54
C GLU A 118 -37.46 4.37 -33.58
N LEU A 119 -38.12 3.46 -34.28
CA LEU A 119 -37.70 2.07 -34.41
C LEU A 119 -37.10 1.75 -35.77
N GLU A 120 -36.95 2.74 -36.66
CA GLU A 120 -36.42 2.55 -38.02
C GLU A 120 -34.92 2.24 -37.97
N ASP A 121 -34.17 3.04 -37.22
CA ASP A 121 -32.72 2.93 -37.12
C ASP A 121 -32.28 1.79 -36.18
N PRO A 122 -31.30 0.97 -36.58
CA PRO A 122 -30.65 0.02 -35.70
C PRO A 122 -29.88 0.71 -34.57
N ILE A 123 -29.96 0.15 -33.37
CA ILE A 123 -29.15 0.63 -32.24
C ILE A 123 -27.73 0.10 -32.41
N THR A 124 -26.77 1.02 -32.54
CA THR A 124 -25.36 0.71 -32.74
C THR A 124 -24.68 0.33 -31.43
N ASP A 125 -23.83 -0.70 -31.47
CA ASP A 125 -23.07 -1.16 -30.31
C ASP A 125 -21.80 -0.31 -30.14
N PRO A 126 -21.64 0.41 -29.00
CA PRO A 126 -20.46 1.24 -28.76
C PRO A 126 -19.15 0.44 -28.67
N GLU A 127 -19.17 -0.87 -28.38
CA GLU A 127 -17.93 -1.67 -28.45
C GLU A 127 -17.44 -1.80 -29.91
N VAL A 128 -18.36 -2.01 -30.86
CA VAL A 128 -18.03 -2.22 -32.29
C VAL A 128 -17.44 -0.96 -32.93
N GLU A 129 -17.94 0.22 -32.56
CA GLU A 129 -17.39 1.49 -33.06
C GLU A 129 -15.92 1.67 -32.62
N THR A 130 -15.60 1.29 -31.38
CA THR A 130 -14.24 1.44 -30.84
C THR A 130 -13.23 0.41 -31.35
N GLU A 131 -13.69 -0.76 -31.81
CA GLU A 131 -12.80 -1.77 -32.43
C GLU A 131 -12.20 -1.26 -33.74
N SER A 132 -12.96 -0.45 -34.51
CA SER A 132 -12.50 0.12 -35.78
C SER A 132 -11.35 1.13 -35.65
N GLU A 133 -11.19 1.76 -34.47
CA GLU A 133 -10.18 2.79 -34.24
C GLU A 133 -8.84 2.22 -33.72
N TYR A 134 -8.82 1.01 -33.15
CA TYR A 134 -7.63 0.44 -32.49
C TYR A 134 -6.90 -0.66 -33.29
N GLU A 135 -7.48 -1.20 -34.37
CA GLU A 135 -6.86 -2.26 -35.18
C GLU A 135 -5.53 -1.86 -35.87
N SER A 136 -5.11 -0.59 -35.83
CA SER A 136 -3.81 -0.16 -36.38
C SER A 136 -2.60 -0.34 -35.44
N ALA A 137 -2.76 -0.84 -34.20
CA ALA A 137 -1.62 -0.96 -33.27
C ALA A 137 -1.75 -2.02 -32.16
N SER A 138 -1.79 -3.32 -32.47
CA SER A 138 -1.48 -4.34 -31.44
C SER A 138 -1.16 -5.73 -32.02
N GLU A 139 -0.04 -5.84 -32.73
CA GLU A 139 0.62 -7.14 -32.93
C GLU A 139 1.49 -7.44 -31.69
N GLY A 140 1.00 -8.28 -30.78
CA GLY A 140 1.67 -8.50 -29.48
C GLY A 140 1.09 -9.63 -28.65
N GLY A 141 0.93 -10.82 -29.25
CA GLY A 141 0.50 -12.02 -28.54
C GLY A 141 1.55 -12.52 -27.54
N ARG A 142 1.07 -13.02 -26.39
CA ARG A 142 1.65 -14.16 -25.65
C ARG A 142 0.70 -14.59 -24.52
N GLY A 143 -0.04 -15.67 -24.78
CA GLY A 143 -0.68 -16.46 -23.74
C GLY A 143 0.38 -17.30 -23.02
N SER A 144 0.32 -17.33 -21.68
CA SER A 144 1.07 -18.27 -20.87
C SER A 144 0.07 -19.03 -20.00
N GLY A 145 -0.46 -20.12 -20.54
CA GLY A 145 -1.24 -21.10 -19.78
C GLY A 145 -0.29 -21.87 -18.86
N SER A 146 -0.45 -21.69 -17.55
CA SER A 146 0.30 -22.45 -16.55
C SER A 146 -0.52 -23.70 -16.20
N GLU A 147 -0.31 -24.79 -16.93
CA GLU A 147 -0.78 -26.11 -16.54
C GLU A 147 0.03 -26.58 -15.33
N ARG A 148 -0.63 -26.67 -14.16
CA ARG A 148 -0.07 -27.30 -12.96
C ARG A 148 -0.68 -28.70 -12.89
N GLY A 149 0.06 -29.69 -13.39
CA GLY A 149 -0.26 -31.11 -13.24
C GLY A 149 0.00 -31.58 -11.82
N ASN A 150 -0.89 -32.42 -11.33
CA ASN A 150 -0.94 -32.94 -9.97
C ASN A 150 -0.25 -34.32 -9.90
N GLU A 151 0.34 -34.60 -8.74
CA GLU A 151 0.51 -35.93 -8.09
C GLU A 151 1.18 -37.09 -8.85
N GLU A 152 2.43 -37.39 -8.47
CA GLU A 152 2.91 -38.79 -8.41
C GLU A 152 3.64 -39.02 -7.07
N VAL A 153 2.99 -39.82 -6.21
CA VAL A 153 3.56 -40.40 -5.00
C VAL A 153 4.34 -41.65 -5.42
N ILE A 154 5.67 -41.61 -5.35
CA ILE A 154 6.50 -42.81 -5.48
C ILE A 154 6.65 -43.41 -4.09
N ILE A 155 5.96 -44.52 -3.83
CA ILE A 155 6.23 -45.39 -2.68
C ILE A 155 7.46 -46.24 -3.05
N LEU A 156 8.52 -46.15 -2.23
CA LEU A 156 9.73 -46.97 -2.32
C LEU A 156 9.54 -48.33 -1.63
#